data_AF-A0AAW8KLD4-F1
#
_entry.id   AF-A0AAW8KLD4-F1
#
_cell.length_a   1.000
_cell.length_b   1.000
_cell.length_c   1.000
_cell.angle_alpha   90.00
_cell.angle_beta   90.00
_cell.angle_gamma   90.00
#
_symmetry.space_group_name_H-M   'P 1'
#
loop_
_entity.id
_entity.type
_entity.pdbx_description
1 polymer ?
#
loop_
_entity_poly.entity_id
_entity_poly.type
_entity_poly.pdbx_seq_one_letter_code
_entity_poly.pdbx_strand_id
1 'polypeptide(L)' 'ANVLKDGLGIPQNIAQLKAQKIKFIKVGEIITAPDFLNNQYVHRYDLTAVFKRQTLRTFAVKSFVDAGPIEFPRSNP' A
#
# COMPACT_ATOMS: atom_id res chain seq x y z
N ALA A 1 19.32 -11.55 -6.35
CA ALA A 1 18.57 -11.08 -5.17
C ALA A 1 19.20 -9.86 -4.49
N ASN A 2 20.52 -9.87 -4.20
CA ASN A 2 21.21 -8.72 -3.56
C ASN A 2 21.05 -7.41 -4.33
N VAL A 3 21.16 -7.43 -5.66
CA VAL A 3 20.97 -6.23 -6.51
C VAL A 3 19.63 -5.53 -6.26
N LEU A 4 18.54 -6.28 -6.04
CA LEU A 4 17.23 -5.71 -5.74
C LEU A 4 17.19 -5.14 -4.32
N LYS A 5 17.71 -5.90 -3.34
CA LYS A 5 17.81 -5.46 -1.93
C LYS A 5 18.57 -4.13 -1.83
N ASP A 6 19.70 -4.04 -2.50
CA ASP A 6 20.56 -2.86 -2.51
C ASP A 6 19.92 -1.73 -3.33
N GLY A 7 19.29 -2.08 -4.47
CA GLY A 7 18.58 -1.15 -5.33
C GLY A 7 17.40 -0.43 -4.66
N LEU A 8 16.71 -1.09 -3.72
CA LEU A 8 15.61 -0.48 -2.94
C LEU A 8 16.10 0.61 -1.97
N GLY A 9 17.37 0.57 -1.57
CA GLY A 9 18.00 1.58 -0.71
C GLY A 9 18.52 2.81 -1.46
N ILE A 10 18.59 2.75 -2.79
CA ILE A 10 19.15 3.84 -3.60
C ILE A 10 18.20 5.05 -3.57
N PRO A 11 18.70 6.26 -3.23
CA PRO A 11 17.86 7.46 -3.12
C PRO A 11 17.05 7.79 -4.37
N GLN A 12 17.58 7.53 -5.56
CA GLN A 12 16.91 7.73 -6.85
C GLN A 12 15.64 6.87 -6.98
N ASN A 13 15.72 5.58 -6.62
CA ASN A 13 14.58 4.67 -6.67
C ASN A 13 13.56 5.00 -5.57
N ILE A 14 14.04 5.37 -4.37
CA ILE A 14 13.17 5.83 -3.27
C ILE A 14 12.42 7.10 -3.68
N ALA A 15 13.04 8.01 -4.43
CA ALA A 15 12.38 9.22 -4.92
C ALA A 15 11.20 8.89 -5.86
N GLN A 16 11.35 7.88 -6.73
CA GLN A 16 10.26 7.40 -7.58
C GLN A 16 9.11 6.78 -6.76
N LEU A 17 9.42 6.01 -5.72
CA LEU A 17 8.40 5.48 -4.80
C LEU A 17 7.65 6.59 -4.06
N LYS A 18 8.38 7.62 -3.60
CA LYS A 18 7.79 8.79 -2.92
C LYS A 18 6.83 9.55 -3.83
N ALA A 19 7.13 9.68 -5.12
CA ALA A 19 6.22 10.31 -6.08
C ALA A 19 4.85 9.60 -6.14
N GLN A 20 4.82 8.28 -5.90
CA GLN A 20 3.60 7.47 -5.85
C GLN A 20 2.95 7.42 -4.44
N LYS A 21 3.39 8.27 -3.51
CA LYS A 21 2.97 8.29 -2.09
C LYS A 21 3.27 6.97 -1.36
N ILE A 22 4.30 6.24 -1.82
CA ILE A 22 4.78 5.00 -1.22
C ILE A 22 6.11 5.27 -0.53
N LYS A 23 6.22 4.84 0.73
CA LYS A 23 7.44 4.91 1.53
C LYS A 23 7.99 3.51 1.72
N PHE A 24 9.26 3.33 1.35
CA PHE A 24 10.03 2.14 1.71
C PHE A 24 10.37 2.17 3.21
N ILE A 25 10.13 1.06 3.92
CA ILE A 25 10.39 0.94 5.36
C ILE A 25 11.63 0.10 5.62
N LYS A 26 11.61 -1.16 5.16
CA LYS A 26 12.70 -2.11 5.37
C LYS A 26 12.63 -3.23 4.35
N VAL A 27 13.78 -3.88 4.16
CA VAL A 27 13.90 -5.14 3.44
C VAL A 27 14.43 -6.20 4.40
N GLY A 28 13.85 -7.39 4.35
CA GLY A 28 14.24 -8.53 5.18
C GLY A 28 15.44 -9.27 4.62
N GLU A 29 15.71 -10.42 5.22
CA GLU A 29 16.73 -11.35 4.74
C GLU A 29 16.31 -12.01 3.42
N ILE A 30 17.30 -12.38 2.62
CA ILE A 30 17.12 -13.13 1.38
C ILE A 30 17.26 -14.61 1.72
N ILE A 31 16.22 -15.39 1.45
CA ILE A 31 16.21 -16.83 1.68
C ILE A 31 16.34 -17.54 0.33
N THR A 32 17.28 -18.47 0.20
CA THR A 32 17.40 -19.31 -1.01
C THR A 32 16.33 -20.40 -0.98
N ALA A 33 15.47 -20.40 -1.98
CA ALA A 33 14.45 -21.43 -2.19
C ALA A 33 14.67 -22.03 -3.58
N PRO A 34 15.73 -22.84 -3.79
CA PRO A 34 16.03 -23.43 -5.08
C PRO A 34 14.87 -24.32 -5.52
N ASP A 35 14.44 -24.13 -6.77
CA ASP A 35 13.33 -24.87 -7.35
C ASP A 35 13.82 -25.72 -8.50
N PHE A 36 13.28 -26.93 -8.60
CA PHE A 36 13.66 -27.88 -9.64
C PHE A 36 12.56 -27.90 -10.69
N LEU A 37 12.84 -27.25 -11.82
CA LEU A 37 11.88 -27.11 -12.92
C LEU A 37 12.55 -27.55 -14.22
N ASN A 38 11.87 -28.37 -15.01
CA ASN A 38 12.33 -28.83 -16.33
C ASN A 38 13.75 -29.41 -16.33
N ASN A 39 14.06 -30.30 -15.38
CA ASN A 39 15.38 -30.93 -15.24
C ASN A 39 16.55 -29.97 -14.95
N GLN A 40 16.28 -28.72 -14.55
CA GLN A 40 17.30 -27.74 -14.21
C GLN A 40 17.02 -27.11 -12.83
N TYR A 41 18.08 -26.89 -12.06
CA TYR A 41 18.00 -26.11 -10.82
C TYR A 41 17.92 -24.63 -11.14
N VAL A 42 16.84 -23.98 -10.68
CA VAL A 42 16.63 -22.53 -10.82
C VAL A 42 16.92 -21.86 -9.50
N HIS A 43 17.80 -20.85 -9.52
CA HIS A 43 18.10 -20.03 -8.35
C HIS A 43 16.95 -19.06 -8.06
N ARG A 44 15.99 -19.50 -7.24
CA ARG A 44 14.94 -18.67 -6.68
C ARG A 44 15.31 -18.19 -5.28
N TYR A 45 14.86 -16.98 -4.99
CA TYR A 45 15.13 -16.29 -3.74
C TYR A 45 13.86 -15.63 -3.24
N ASP A 46 13.50 -15.92 -2.00
CA ASP A 46 12.42 -15.24 -1.31
C ASP A 46 12.96 -14.00 -0.59
N LEU A 47 12.26 -12.88 -0.75
CA LEU A 47 12.62 -11.60 -0.14
C LEU A 47 11.35 -10.90 0.32
N THR A 48 11.29 -10.58 1.60
CA THR A 48 10.20 -9.79 2.17
C THR A 48 10.59 -8.32 2.21
N ALA A 49 9.86 -7.46 1.49
CA ALA A 49 10.04 -6.02 1.54
C ALA A 49 8.77 -5.33 2.07
N VAL A 50 8.94 -4.36 2.96
CA VAL A 50 7.83 -3.65 3.60
C VAL A 50 7.73 -2.23 3.04
N PHE A 51 6.58 -1.93 2.45
CA PHE A 51 6.23 -0.62 1.91
C PHE A 51 4.96 -0.11 2.59
N LYS A 52 4.89 1.20 2.83
CA LYS A 52 3.70 1.86 3.35
C LYS A 52 3.23 2.92 2.38
N ARG A 53 1.94 2.89 2.03
CA ARG A 53 1.32 3.87 1.14
C ARG A 53 0.36 4.76 1.92
N GLN A 54 0.42 6.07 1.69
CA GLN A 54 -0.61 6.99 2.16
C GLN A 54 -1.72 7.10 1.12
N THR A 55 -2.96 6.84 1.52
CA THR A 55 -4.15 7.02 0.68
C THR A 55 -5.06 8.05 1.33
N LEU A 56 -5.39 9.12 0.60
CA LEU A 56 -6.36 10.13 1.03
C LEU A 56 -7.65 9.89 0.26
N ARG A 57 -8.78 9.85 0.96
CA ARG A 57 -10.11 9.76 0.37
C ARG A 57 -10.95 10.92 0.90
N THR A 58 -11.57 11.66 0.01
CA THR A 58 -12.54 12.70 0.36
C THR A 58 -13.92 12.10 0.27
N PHE A 59 -14.69 12.16 1.35
CA PHE A 59 -16.08 11.71 1.38
C PHE A 59 -16.99 12.93 1.35
N ALA A 60 -18.05 12.86 0.54
CA ALA A 60 -19.11 13.84 0.59
C ALA A 60 -19.97 13.55 1.83
N VAL A 61 -19.68 14.25 2.92
CA VAL A 61 -20.50 14.19 4.14
C VAL A 61 -21.63 15.21 3.96
N LYS A 62 -22.88 14.75 3.93
CA LYS A 62 -24.04 15.63 4.07
C LYS A 62 -24.25 15.89 5.55
N SER A 63 -24.10 17.15 5.96
CA SER A 63 -24.33 17.54 7.35
C SER A 63 -25.83 17.53 7.66
N PHE A 64 -26.22 17.12 8.87
CA PHE A 64 -27.61 17.26 9.33
C PHE A 64 -28.05 18.72 9.43
N VAL A 65 -27.10 19.66 9.50
CA VAL A 65 -27.39 21.10 9.44
C VAL A 65 -27.93 21.51 8.05
N ASP A 66 -27.52 20.82 6.99
CA ASP A 66 -28.00 21.06 5.62
C ASP A 66 -29.37 20.40 5.36
N ALA A 67 -29.84 19.52 6.25
CA ALA A 67 -31.05 18.73 6.06
C ALA A 67 -32.35 19.53 6.31
N GLY A 68 -32.25 20.77 6.80
CA GLY A 68 -33.39 21.62 7.11
C GLY A 68 -34.23 21.12 8.30
N PRO A 69 -35.23 21.89 8.77
CA PRO A 69 -36.13 21.46 9.82
C PRO A 69 -37.00 20.29 9.35
N ILE A 70 -37.06 19.21 10.13
CA ILE A 70 -37.98 18.09 9.88
C ILE A 70 -39.35 18.50 10.43
N GLU A 71 -40.31 18.79 9.55
CA GLU A 71 -41.70 19.06 9.95
C GLU A 71 -42.40 17.76 10.30
N PHE A 72 -42.74 17.59 11.58
CA PHE A 72 -43.62 16.52 12.01
C PHE A 72 -45.08 17.00 11.90
N PRO A 73 -45.90 16.44 11.00
CA PRO A 73 -47.32 16.78 10.97
C PRO A 73 -47.93 16.28 12.28
N ARG A 74 -48.34 17.21 13.15
CA ARG A 74 -49.15 16.87 14.32
C ARG A 74 -50.49 16.36 13.82
N SER A 75 -50.77 15.07 13.95
CA SER A 75 -52.14 14.57 13.89
C SER A 75 -52.88 15.17 15.08
N ASN A 76 -53.82 16.07 14.79
CA ASN A 76 -54.67 16.69 15.81
C ASN A 76 -55.42 15.59 16.60
N PRO A 77 -55.52 15.70 17.95
CA PRO A 77 -56.26 14.74 18.77
C PRO A 77 -57.76 14.72 18.44
#